data_AF-A0A7X0XCI1-F1
#
_entry.id   AF-A0A7X0XCI1-F1
#
_cell.length_a   1.000
_cell.length_b   1.000
_cell.length_c   1.000
_cell.angle_alpha   90.00
_cell.angle_beta   90.00
_cell.angle_gamma   90.00
#
_symmetry.space_group_name_H-M   'P 1'
#
loop_
_entity.id
_entity.type
_entity.pdbx_description
1 polymer ?
#
loop_
_entity_poly.entity_id
_entity_poly.type
_entity_poly.pdbx_seq_one_letter_code
_entity_poly.pdbx_strand_id
1 'polypeptide(L)' 'MKHYVDREYMIAALSEVTNMSPIIYENMEDEEIETRYEAIVINEATDYAK' A
#
# COMPACT_ATOMS: atom_id res chain seq x y z
N MET A 1 3.63 -5.61 18.88
CA MET A 1 4.58 -5.12 17.84
C MET A 1 3.80 -4.20 16.94
N LYS A 2 4.07 -2.88 16.94
CA LYS A 2 3.62 -2.03 15.84
C LYS A 2 4.48 -2.45 14.65
N HIS A 3 3.91 -3.20 13.72
CA HIS A 3 4.56 -3.46 12.44
C HIS A 3 4.55 -2.13 11.69
N TYR A 4 5.61 -1.35 11.85
CA TYR A 4 5.90 -0.29 10.90
C TYR A 4 6.28 -1.02 9.62
N VAL A 5 5.31 -1.18 8.72
CA VAL A 5 5.58 -1.62 7.36
C VAL A 5 6.46 -0.53 6.74
N ASP A 6 7.54 -0.95 6.09
CA ASP A 6 8.49 0.00 5.50
C ASP A 6 7.78 0.82 4.40
N ARG A 7 8.00 2.14 4.35
CA ARG A 7 7.41 3.04 3.36
C ARG A 7 7.67 2.53 1.94
N GLU A 8 8.89 2.07 1.68
CA GLU A 8 9.27 1.51 0.37
C GLU A 8 8.45 0.27 0.01
N TYR A 9 8.14 -0.56 1.00
CA TYR A 9 7.31 -1.75 0.80
C TYR A 9 5.87 -1.37 0.44
N MET A 10 5.28 -0.40 1.16
CA MET A 10 3.92 0.06 0.87
C MET A 10 3.82 0.70 -0.52
N ILE A 11 4.81 1.51 -0.90
CA ILE A 11 4.91 2.09 -2.25
C ILE A 11 5.02 1.00 -3.32
N ALA A 12 5.85 -0.03 -3.10
CA ALA A 12 6.00 -1.13 -4.04
C ALA A 12 4.69 -1.91 -4.23
N ALA A 13 3.99 -2.23 -3.13
CA ALA A 13 2.69 -2.91 -3.19
C ALA A 13 1.62 -2.05 -3.89
N LEU A 14 1.57 -0.74 -3.61
CA LEU A 14 0.68 0.20 -4.28
C LEU A 14 0.96 0.27 -5.79
N SER A 15 2.23 0.34 -6.17
CA SER A 15 2.68 0.35 -7.56
C SER A 15 2.26 -0.91 -8.31
N GLU A 16 2.43 -2.08 -7.70
CA GLU A 16 2.08 -3.37 -8.27
C GLU A 16 0.57 -3.50 -8.50
N VAL A 17 -0.25 -3.22 -7.49
CA VAL A 17 -1.71 -3.40 -7.55
C VAL A 17 -2.38 -2.40 -8.48
N THR A 18 -1.88 -1.17 -8.54
CA THR A 18 -2.46 -0.12 -9.40
C THR A 18 -1.84 -0.05 -10.79
N ASN A 19 -0.76 -0.80 -11.04
CA ASN A 19 0.06 -0.73 -12.25
C ASN A 19 0.54 0.71 -12.55
N MET A 20 0.95 1.42 -11.50
CA MET A 20 1.47 2.79 -11.56
C MET A 20 2.94 2.84 -11.13
N SER A 21 3.69 3.85 -11.56
CA SER A 21 5.10 4.01 -11.16
C SER A 21 5.24 4.33 -9.66
N PRO A 22 6.22 3.74 -8.94
CA PRO A 22 6.54 4.06 -7.54
C PRO A 22 6.75 5.55 -7.26
N ILE A 23 7.33 6.27 -8.24
CA ILE A 23 7.64 7.71 -8.19
C ILE A 23 6.39 8.56 -7.90
N ILE A 24 5.21 8.07 -8.27
CA ILE A 24 3.95 8.78 -8.03
C ILE A 24 3.62 8.80 -6.52
N TYR A 25 4.06 7.80 -5.77
CA TYR A 25 3.84 7.67 -4.33
C TYR A 25 5.00 8.22 -3.50
N GLU A 26 6.21 8.32 -4.07
CA GLU A 26 7.38 8.87 -3.38
C GLU A 26 7.17 10.31 -2.87
N ASN A 27 6.30 11.08 -3.54
CA ASN A 27 5.96 12.46 -3.14
C ASN A 27 4.75 12.54 -2.18
N MET A 28 4.15 11.41 -1.80
CA MET A 28 3.02 11.39 -0.86
C MET A 28 3.50 11.37 0.59
N GLU A 29 2.69 11.91 1.49
CA GLU A 29 2.92 11.82 2.92
C GLU A 29 2.79 10.38 3.41
N ASP A 30 3.51 10.02 4.48
CA ASP A 30 3.50 8.66 5.05
C ASP A 30 2.07 8.18 5.39
N GLU A 31 1.26 9.05 6.01
CA GLU A 31 -0.13 8.73 6.39
C GLU A 31 -1.01 8.42 5.18
N GLU A 32 -0.77 9.08 4.04
CA GLU A 32 -1.51 8.82 2.80
C GLU A 32 -1.11 7.47 2.20
N ILE A 33 0.18 7.14 2.22
CA ILE A 33 0.69 5.85 1.75
C ILE A 33 0.14 4.71 2.62
N GLU A 34 0.19 4.87 3.94
CA GLU A 34 -0.37 3.90 4.90
C GLU A 34 -1.87 3.66 4.64
N THR A 35 -2.66 4.73 4.53
CA THR A 35 -4.11 4.62 4.30
C THR A 35 -4.43 3.89 2.99
N ARG A 36 -3.72 4.21 1.91
CA ARG A 36 -3.94 3.57 0.60
C ARG A 36 -3.50 2.11 0.62
N TYR A 37 -2.41 1.79 1.30
CA TYR A 37 -1.92 0.42 1.46
C TYR A 37 -2.89 -0.43 2.29
N GLU A 38 -3.41 0.09 3.40
CA GLU A 38 -4.41 -0.61 4.23
C GLU A 38 -5.68 -0.96 3.43
N ALA A 39 -6.15 -0.06 2.57
CA ALA A 39 -7.30 -0.30 1.71
C ALA A 39 -7.09 -1.49 0.75
N ILE A 40 -5.88 -1.66 0.22
CA ILE A 40 -5.52 -2.80 -0.63
C ILE A 40 -5.52 -4.10 0.18
N VAL A 41 -4.84 -4.11 1.32
CA VAL A 41 -4.74 -5.29 2.19
C VAL A 41 -6.11 -5.80 2.62
N ILE A 42 -7.02 -4.88 2.98
CA ILE A 42 -8.41 -5.22 3.33
C ILE A 42 -9.13 -5.83 2.12
N ASN A 43 -9.02 -5.22 0.93
CA ASN A 43 -9.69 -5.72 -0.26
C ASN A 43 -9.18 -7.11 -0.67
N GLU A 44 -7.87 -7.34 -0.67
CA GLU A 44 -7.29 -8.66 -0.97
C GLU A 44 -7.72 -9.73 0.05
N ALA A 45 -7.73 -9.38 1.35
CA ALA A 45 -8.22 -10.28 2.38
C ALA A 45 -9.70 -10.63 2.20
N THR A 46 -10.52 -9.67 1.76
CA THR A 46 -11.94 -9.93 1.47
C THR A 46 -12.17 -10.74 0.20
N ASP A 47 -11.31 -10.63 -0.80
CA ASP A 47 -11.41 -11.44 -2.02
C ASP A 47 -10.88 -12.86 -1.82
N TYR A 48 -9.87 -13.07 -0.96
CA TYR A 48 -9.42 -14.41 -0.56
C TYR A 48 -10.46 -15.17 0.28
N ALA A 49 -11.36 -14.45 0.97
CA ALA A 49 -12.38 -15.05 1.81
C ALA A 49 -13.66 -15.50 1.06
N LYS A 50 -13.74 -15.30 -0.26
CA LYS A 50 -14.86 -15.73 -1.13
C LYS A 50 -14.54 -17.03 -1.85
#